data_AF-A0A135VK31-F1
#
_entry.id   AF-A0A135VK31-F1
#
_cell.length_a   1.000
_cell.length_b   1.000
_cell.length_c   1.000
_cell.angle_alpha   90.00
_cell.angle_beta   90.00
_cell.angle_gamma   90.00
#
_symmetry.space_group_name_H-M   'P 1'
#
loop_
_entity.id
_entity.type
_entity.pdbx_description
1 polymer ?
#
loop_
_entity_poly.entity_id
_entity_poly.type
_entity_poly.pdbx_seq_one_letter_code
_entity_poly.pdbx_strand_id
1 'polypeptide(L)'
;MILMFTSDHCVWCDSLKSMLKDESKALGLEQNIYEVDVEKQYLIAEAYGILVVPTLVAGSYKISGVPSSSDLHSFLLQAVSSGYLKYGRKSVKSVLREVHQIRAIESSKDAIIRTAS
;
A
#
# COMPACT_ATOMS: atom_id res chain seq x y z
N MET A 1 4.56 1.12 4.10
CA MET A 1 5.37 2.26 4.58
C MET A 1 4.91 3.49 3.85
N ILE A 2 4.53 4.53 4.60
CA ILE A 2 4.14 5.83 4.06
C ILE A 2 5.07 6.88 4.66
N LEU A 3 5.59 7.77 3.82
CA LEU A 3 6.34 8.95 4.25
C LEU A 3 5.42 10.17 4.14
N MET A 4 5.38 10.98 5.18
CA MET A 4 4.68 12.26 5.21
C MET A 4 5.72 13.37 5.36
N PHE A 5 5.94 14.12 4.28
CA PHE A 5 6.84 15.26 4.26
C PHE A 5 6.13 16.48 4.85
N THR A 6 6.75 17.12 5.83
CA THR A 6 6.21 18.24 6.63
C THR A 6 7.24 19.35 6.80
N SER A 7 6.84 20.47 7.41
CA SER A 7 7.71 21.54 7.89
C SER A 7 7.05 22.19 9.12
N ASP A 8 7.84 22.83 9.97
CA ASP A 8 7.36 23.57 11.14
C ASP A 8 6.43 24.75 10.75
N HIS A 9 6.47 25.19 9.49
CA HIS A 9 5.63 26.27 8.94
C HIS A 9 4.39 25.79 8.17
N CYS A 10 4.09 24.49 8.21
CA CYS A 10 3.01 23.87 7.46
C CYS A 10 1.67 23.89 8.21
N VAL A 11 0.83 24.87 7.90
CA VAL A 11 -0.51 25.04 8.52
C VAL A 11 -1.39 23.79 8.39
N TRP A 12 -1.27 23.07 7.27
CA TRP A 12 -2.15 21.96 6.93
C TRP A 12 -1.62 20.57 7.33
N CYS A 13 -0.40 20.49 7.87
CA CYS A 13 0.22 19.21 8.20
C CYS A 13 -0.53 18.50 9.33
N ASP A 14 -0.97 19.22 10.36
CA ASP A 14 -1.75 18.63 11.46
C ASP A 14 -3.12 18.11 10.99
N SER A 15 -3.77 18.83 10.08
CA SER A 15 -5.04 18.39 9.48
C SER A 15 -4.87 17.08 8.73
N LEU A 16 -3.85 16.98 7.86
CA LEU A 16 -3.58 15.75 7.12
C LEU A 16 -3.22 14.58 8.06
N LYS A 17 -2.46 14.85 9.11
CA LYS A 17 -2.10 13.85 10.13
C LYS A 17 -3.34 13.29 10.84
N SER A 18 -4.32 14.15 11.17
CA SER A 18 -5.60 13.69 11.73
C SER A 18 -6.37 12.84 10.72
N MET A 19 -6.49 13.29 9.47
CA MET A 19 -7.20 12.55 8.42
C MET A 19 -6.59 11.16 8.19
N LEU A 20 -5.26 11.07 8.17
CA LEU A 20 -4.54 9.81 8.03
C LEU A 20 -4.83 8.85 9.19
N LYS A 21 -4.88 9.36 10.40
CA LYS A 21 -5.18 8.58 11.59
C LYS A 21 -6.61 8.03 11.54
N ASP A 22 -7.56 8.86 11.15
CA ASP A 22 -8.98 8.49 11.08
C ASP A 22 -9.23 7.44 9.98
N GLU A 23 -8.71 7.66 8.77
CA GLU A 23 -8.85 6.73 7.65
C GLU A 23 -8.10 5.41 7.89
N SER A 24 -6.88 5.46 8.45
CA SER A 24 -6.13 4.23 8.78
C SER A 24 -6.87 3.40 9.82
N LYS A 25 -7.47 4.05 10.83
CA LYS A 25 -8.30 3.38 11.83
C LYS A 25 -9.56 2.77 11.21
N ALA A 26 -10.23 3.49 10.31
CA ALA A 26 -11.43 3.00 9.62
C ALA A 26 -11.12 1.75 8.77
N LEU A 27 -9.94 1.70 8.16
CA LEU A 27 -9.47 0.56 7.38
C LEU A 27 -8.88 -0.58 8.23
N GLY A 28 -8.77 -0.41 9.56
CA GLY A 28 -8.14 -1.40 10.44
C GLY A 28 -6.65 -1.58 10.16
N LEU A 29 -5.98 -0.55 9.65
CA LEU A 29 -4.59 -0.60 9.24
C LEU A 29 -3.69 0.00 10.31
N GLU A 30 -2.81 -0.82 10.88
CA GLU A 30 -1.66 -0.32 11.64
C GLU A 30 -0.57 0.10 10.65
N GLN A 31 -0.68 1.33 10.12
CA GLN A 31 0.29 1.82 9.15
C GLN A 31 1.46 2.51 9.81
N ASN A 32 2.66 2.11 9.41
CA ASN A 32 3.87 2.86 9.70
C ASN A 32 3.94 4.09 8.79
N ILE A 33 3.39 5.20 9.29
CA ILE A 33 3.53 6.55 8.74
C ILE A 33 4.76 7.18 9.40
N TYR A 34 5.71 7.63 8.59
CA TYR A 34 6.93 8.30 9.04
C TYR A 34 6.89 9.76 8.63
N GLU A 35 6.99 10.65 9.61
CA GLU A 35 7.09 12.09 9.37
C GLU A 35 8.53 12.46 9.01
N VAL A 36 8.67 13.23 7.93
CA VAL A 36 9.94 13.72 7.39
C VAL A 36 9.86 15.23 7.33
N ASP A 37 10.55 15.89 8.24
CA ASP A 37 10.67 17.34 8.22
C ASP A 37 11.66 17.75 7.12
N VAL A 38 11.16 18.49 6.11
CA VAL A 38 11.95 18.90 4.94
C VAL A 38 13.05 19.89 5.29
N GLU A 39 12.92 20.65 6.38
CA GLU A 39 13.93 21.61 6.83
C GLU A 39 15.10 20.89 7.50
N LYS A 40 14.79 19.84 8.27
CA LYS A 40 15.80 19.03 8.96
C LYS A 40 16.41 17.95 8.06
N GLN A 41 15.68 17.46 7.06
CA GLN A 41 16.07 16.33 6.19
C GLN A 41 15.97 16.67 4.70
N TYR A 42 16.52 17.82 4.29
CA TYR A 42 16.40 18.33 2.92
C TYR A 42 16.87 17.36 1.83
N LEU A 43 17.94 16.59 2.05
CA LEU A 43 18.44 15.61 1.07
C LEU A 43 17.43 14.49 0.78
N ILE A 44 16.65 14.09 1.80
CA ILE A 44 15.59 13.09 1.61
C ILE A 44 14.45 13.73 0.81
N ALA A 45 14.03 14.94 1.17
CA ALA A 45 13.00 15.66 0.42
C ALA A 45 13.38 15.86 -1.06
N GLU A 46 14.64 16.22 -1.34
CA GLU A 46 15.18 16.37 -2.69
C GLU A 46 15.17 15.04 -3.46
N ALA A 47 15.63 13.95 -2.85
CA ALA A 47 15.64 12.63 -3.49
C ALA A 47 14.23 12.13 -3.89
N TYR A 48 13.20 12.56 -3.17
CA TYR A 48 11.80 12.25 -3.48
C TYR A 48 11.12 13.32 -4.37
N GLY A 49 11.84 14.37 -4.76
CA GLY A 49 11.31 15.48 -5.56
C GLY A 49 10.14 16.17 -4.87
N ILE A 50 10.31 16.48 -3.59
CA ILE A 50 9.32 17.16 -2.76
C ILE A 50 9.53 18.67 -2.88
N LEU A 51 8.54 19.36 -3.44
CA LEU A 51 8.55 20.81 -3.64
C LEU A 51 7.57 21.55 -2.72
N VAL A 52 6.60 20.81 -2.18
CA VAL A 52 5.49 21.36 -1.40
C VAL A 52 5.18 20.43 -0.22
N VAL A 53 4.71 21.00 0.87
CA VAL A 53 4.26 20.27 2.07
C VAL A 53 2.82 20.68 2.42
N PRO A 54 2.00 19.77 3.01
CA PRO A 54 2.34 18.38 3.26
C PRO A 54 2.39 17.56 1.97
N THR A 55 3.22 16.52 1.90
CA THR A 55 3.21 15.56 0.79
C THR A 55 3.32 14.13 1.31
N LEU A 56 2.45 13.24 0.85
CA LEU A 56 2.47 11.82 1.15
C LEU A 56 3.13 11.03 0.03
N VAL A 57 3.98 10.07 0.40
CA VAL A 57 4.62 9.14 -0.53
C VAL A 57 4.48 7.71 -0.04
N ALA A 58 4.01 6.84 -0.92
CA ALA A 58 3.92 5.40 -0.70
C ALA A 58 4.41 4.65 -1.96
N GLY A 59 5.65 4.20 -1.96
CA GLY A 59 6.25 3.58 -3.15
C GLY A 59 6.36 4.60 -4.29
N SER A 60 5.66 4.34 -5.40
CA SER A 60 5.57 5.24 -6.55
C SER A 60 4.41 6.24 -6.47
N TYR A 61 3.50 6.09 -5.51
CA TYR A 61 2.35 6.97 -5.34
C TYR A 61 2.73 8.18 -4.51
N LYS A 62 2.32 9.37 -4.98
CA LYS A 62 2.59 10.65 -4.34
C LYS A 62 1.34 11.54 -4.38
N ILE A 63 0.99 12.14 -3.25
CA ILE A 63 -0.10 13.13 -3.13
C ILE A 63 0.44 14.34 -2.39
N SER A 64 0.25 15.53 -2.95
CA SER A 64 0.71 16.79 -2.35
C SER A 64 -0.48 17.66 -1.94
N GLY A 65 -0.32 18.41 -0.85
CA GLY A 65 -1.38 19.23 -0.25
C GLY A 65 -2.33 18.43 0.64
N VAL A 66 -3.52 18.99 0.87
CA VAL A 66 -4.59 18.32 1.63
C VAL A 66 -5.51 17.59 0.64
N PRO A 67 -5.51 16.24 0.62
CA PRO A 67 -6.40 15.47 -0.23
C PRO A 67 -7.83 15.47 0.26
N SER A 68 -8.76 15.06 -0.60
CA SER A 68 -10.09 14.64 -0.16
C SER A 68 -10.02 13.32 0.63
N SER A 69 -11.07 13.01 1.40
CA SER A 69 -11.16 11.71 2.10
C SER A 69 -11.12 10.53 1.11
N SER A 70 -11.78 10.61 -0.05
CA SER A 70 -11.73 9.56 -1.08
C SER A 70 -10.35 9.36 -1.70
N ASP A 71 -9.60 10.44 -1.92
CA ASP A 71 -8.24 10.34 -2.44
C ASP A 71 -7.30 9.72 -1.40
N LEU A 72 -7.45 10.13 -0.14
CA LEU A 72 -6.67 9.58 0.96
C LEU A 72 -6.97 8.10 1.16
N HIS A 73 -8.24 7.71 1.13
CA HIS A 73 -8.67 6.33 1.23
C HIS A 73 -8.06 5.46 0.12
N SER A 74 -8.14 5.94 -1.13
CA SER A 74 -7.57 5.26 -2.30
C SER A 74 -6.06 5.12 -2.18
N PHE A 75 -5.38 6.17 -1.72
CA PHE A 75 -3.94 6.16 -1.48
C PHE A 75 -3.53 5.14 -0.42
N LEU A 76 -4.27 5.04 0.69
CA LEU A 76 -4.01 4.05 1.74
C LEU A 76 -4.17 2.62 1.22
N LEU A 77 -5.22 2.35 0.44
CA LEU A 77 -5.40 1.03 -0.20
C LEU A 77 -4.27 0.70 -1.18
N GLN A 78 -3.80 1.68 -1.96
CA GLN A 78 -2.65 1.52 -2.86
C GLN A 78 -1.35 1.27 -2.10
N ALA A 79 -1.13 1.97 -0.98
CA ALA A 79 0.04 1.81 -0.13
C ALA A 79 0.11 0.40 0.47
N VAL A 80 -1.04 -0.14 0.89
CA VAL A 80 -1.15 -1.49 1.45
C VAL A 80 -0.93 -2.55 0.37
N SER A 81 -1.65 -2.48 -0.74
CA SER A 81 -1.54 -3.46 -1.84
C SER A 81 -0.12 -3.53 -2.42
N SER A 82 0.56 -2.39 -2.54
CA SER A 82 1.96 -2.32 -2.97
C SER A 82 2.93 -2.92 -1.95
N GLY A 83 2.60 -2.87 -0.66
CA GLY A 83 3.35 -3.55 0.41
C GLY A 83 3.29 -5.07 0.30
N TYR A 84 2.12 -5.62 -0.02
CA TYR A 84 1.95 -7.08 -0.20
C TYR A 84 2.70 -7.63 -1.41
N LEU A 85 2.84 -6.86 -2.50
CA LEU A 85 3.58 -7.31 -3.69
C LEU A 85 5.10 -7.39 -3.47
N LYS A 86 5.66 -6.66 -2.49
CA LYS A 86 7.11 -6.73 -2.17
C LYS A 86 7.48 -7.89 -1.24
N TYR A 87 6.56 -8.39 -0.40
CA TYR A 87 6.80 -9.56 0.47
C TYR A 87 6.26 -10.88 -0.11
N GLY A 88 5.53 -10.82 -1.21
CA GLY A 88 4.96 -11.98 -1.88
C GLY A 88 5.24 -11.96 -3.37
N ARG A 89 6.50 -12.06 -3.78
CA ARG A 89 6.81 -12.63 -5.10
C ARG A 89 6.51 -14.14 -5.05
N LYS A 90 5.24 -14.49 -4.86
CA LYS A 90 4.71 -15.74 -5.38
C LYS A 90 4.90 -15.63 -6.89
N SER A 91 6.04 -16.14 -7.35
CA SER A 91 6.43 -16.23 -8.75
C SER A 91 5.21 -16.65 -9.57
N VAL A 92 5.03 -16.16 -10.80
CA VAL A 92 3.98 -16.65 -11.71
C VAL A 92 3.94 -18.20 -11.74
N LYS A 93 5.09 -18.84 -11.48
CA LYS A 93 5.22 -20.29 -11.26
C LYS A 93 4.38 -20.86 -10.10
N SER A 94 4.22 -20.17 -8.97
CA SER A 94 3.41 -20.66 -7.85
C SER A 94 1.91 -20.56 -8.11
N VAL A 95 1.47 -19.51 -8.81
CA VAL A 95 0.06 -19.40 -9.24
C VAL A 95 -0.26 -20.50 -10.25
N LEU A 96 0.62 -20.74 -11.23
CA LEU A 96 0.46 -21.83 -12.19
C LEU A 96 0.51 -23.21 -11.50
N ARG A 97 1.32 -23.38 -10.45
CA ARG A 97 1.36 -24.63 -9.66
C ARG A 97 0.06 -24.90 -8.93
N GLU A 98 -0.54 -23.88 -8.32
CA GLU A 98 -1.84 -24.00 -7.64
C GLU A 98 -2.94 -24.39 -8.65
N VAL A 99 -2.97 -23.79 -9.85
CA VAL A 99 -3.92 -24.14 -10.91
C VAL A 99 -3.73 -25.57 -11.42
N HIS A 100 -2.48 -26.02 -11.61
CA HIS A 100 -2.20 -27.41 -11.99
C HIS A 100 -2.59 -28.42 -10.92
N GLN A 101 -2.44 -28.08 -9.63
CA GLN A 101 -2.86 -28.94 -8.52
C GLN A 101 -4.38 -29.07 -8.46
N ILE A 102 -5.12 -27.98 -8.68
CA ILE A 102 -6.59 -28.00 -8.71
C ILE A 102 -7.08 -28.92 -9.85
N ARG A 103 -6.51 -28.79 -11.06
CA ARG A 103 -6.86 -29.68 -12.19
C ARG A 103 -6.51 -31.15 -11.96
N ALA A 104 -5.40 -31.44 -11.29
CA ALA A 104 -5.00 -32.82 -10.98
C ALA A 104 -5.94 -33.50 -9.97
N ILE A 105 -6.51 -32.73 -9.05
CA ILE A 105 -7.48 -33.22 -8.05
C ILE A 105 -8.84 -33.50 -8.72
N GLU A 106 -9.28 -32.66 -9.65
CA GLU A 106 -10.50 -32.90 -10.43
C GLU A 106 -10.37 -34.15 -11.31
N SER A 107 -9.24 -34.32 -12.00
CA SER A 107 -8.99 -35.52 -12.82
C SER A 107 -8.96 -36.83 -12.03
N SER A 108 -8.57 -36.80 -10.74
CA SER A 108 -8.58 -37.99 -9.87
C SER A 108 -9.99 -38.35 -9.39
N LYS A 109 -10.87 -37.36 -9.22
CA LYS A 109 -12.28 -37.62 -8.83
C LYS A 109 -13.06 -38.28 -9.96
N ASP A 110 -12.81 -37.88 -11.21
CA ASP A 110 -13.46 -38.49 -12.38
C ASP A 110 -13.00 -39.93 -12.64
N ALA A 111 -11.77 -40.28 -12.25
CA ALA A 111 -11.25 -41.65 -12.36
C ALA A 111 -11.89 -42.61 -11.33
N ILE A 112 -12.16 -42.13 -10.12
CA ILE A 112 -12.76 -42.95 -9.04
C ILE A 112 -14.23 -43.27 -9.33
N ILE A 113 -14.96 -42.34 -9.95
CA ILE A 113 -16.39 -42.55 -10.29
C ILE A 113 -16.57 -43.59 -11.40
N ARG A 114 -15.59 -43.72 -12.32
CA ARG A 114 -15.65 -44.68 -13.44
C ARG A 114 -15.32 -46.13 -13.08
N THR A 115 -14.64 -46.36 -11.95
CA THR A 115 -14.29 -47.72 -11.48
C THR A 115 -15.30 -48.32 -10.49
N ALA A 116 -16.38 -47.60 -10.18
CA ALA A 116 -17.45 -48.02 -9.26
C ALA A 116 -18.79 -48.32 -9.98
N SER A 117 -18.77 -48.53 -11.30
CA SER A 117 -19.92 -48.96 -12.12
C SER A 117 -19.66 -50.32 -12.75
#